data_AF-A0A955DFP5-F1
#
_entry.id   AF-A0A955DFP5-F1
#
_cell.length_a   1.000
_cell.length_b   1.000
_cell.length_c   1.000
_cell.angle_alpha   90.00
_cell.angle_beta   90.00
_cell.angle_gamma   90.00
#
_symmetry.space_group_name_H-M   'P 1'
#
loop_
_entity.id
_entity.type
_entity.pdbx_description
1 polymer ?
#
loop_
_entity_poly.entity_id
_entity_poly.type
_entity_poly.pdbx_seq_one_letter_code
_entity_poly.pdbx_strand_id
1 'polypeptide(L)'
;MIDGVTNAGAVPVLERLMQFASLRHGFIAENAANLTTPNYRPRDLSVEGFQAALRDAVDARRAERGGRAAGTLRPADTDELTFHDGGIEARPSVLGQNILFHDGNDRDTEKTMQMLAENLITLRLGVEMFRRNFDLMNTAIRERL
;
A
#
# COMPACT_ATOMS: atom_id res chain seq x y z
N MET A 1 -9.49 9.52 -23.86
CA MET A 1 -10.19 10.52 -23.00
C MET A 1 -10.36 10.04 -21.56
N ILE A 2 -10.70 8.76 -21.32
CA ILE A 2 -10.87 8.21 -19.95
C ILE A 2 -9.54 8.22 -19.17
N ASP A 3 -8.41 7.86 -19.79
CA ASP A 3 -7.08 7.84 -19.13
C ASP A 3 -6.61 9.19 -18.57
N GLY A 4 -7.04 10.30 -19.18
CA GLY A 4 -6.68 11.63 -18.70
C GLY A 4 -7.44 12.04 -17.44
N VAL A 5 -8.61 11.46 -17.21
CA VAL A 5 -9.47 11.72 -16.04
C VAL A 5 -9.11 10.75 -14.90
N THR A 6 -8.82 9.49 -15.20
CA THR A 6 -8.42 8.48 -14.21
C THR A 6 -6.98 8.68 -13.71
N ASN A 7 -6.07 9.20 -14.55
CA ASN A 7 -4.72 9.58 -14.12
C ASN A 7 -4.62 10.99 -13.50
N ALA A 8 -5.73 11.72 -13.43
CA ALA A 8 -5.77 13.03 -12.78
C ALA A 8 -6.05 12.90 -11.28
N GLY A 9 -5.33 13.69 -10.47
CA GLY A 9 -5.61 13.81 -9.03
C GLY A 9 -5.09 12.63 -8.18
N ALA A 10 -5.90 12.22 -7.20
CA ALA A 10 -5.50 11.28 -6.14
C ALA A 10 -5.80 9.81 -6.46
N VAL A 11 -6.59 9.52 -7.50
CA VAL A 11 -7.08 8.16 -7.81
C VAL A 11 -5.94 7.14 -7.99
N PRO A 12 -4.90 7.39 -8.80
CA PRO A 12 -3.80 6.43 -8.95
C PRO A 12 -3.03 6.18 -7.65
N VAL A 13 -2.93 7.21 -6.80
CA VAL A 13 -2.23 7.11 -5.50
C VAL A 13 -3.02 6.23 -4.54
N LEU A 14 -4.34 6.44 -4.48
CA LEU A 14 -5.25 5.64 -3.64
C LEU A 14 -5.33 4.20 -4.12
N GLU A 15 -5.29 3.96 -5.42
CA GLU A 15 -5.21 2.62 -5.99
C GLU A 15 -3.96 1.89 -5.51
N ARG A 16 -2.77 2.50 -5.63
CA ARG A 16 -1.51 1.89 -5.14
C ARG A 16 -1.54 1.65 -3.63
N LEU A 17 -2.12 2.57 -2.85
CA LEU A 17 -2.29 2.41 -1.41
C LEU A 17 -3.16 1.19 -1.08
N MET A 18 -4.31 1.05 -1.74
CA MET A 18 -5.22 -0.08 -1.51
C MET A 18 -4.59 -1.41 -1.94
N GLN A 19 -3.86 -1.43 -3.07
CA GLN A 19 -3.12 -2.61 -3.53
C GLN A 19 -2.08 -3.04 -2.49
N PHE A 20 -1.25 -2.10 -2.01
CA PHE A 20 -0.26 -2.38 -0.97
C PHE A 20 -0.90 -2.89 0.32
N ALA A 21 -1.93 -2.20 0.82
CA ALA A 21 -2.60 -2.60 2.05
C ALA A 21 -3.27 -3.99 1.93
N SER A 22 -3.82 -4.32 0.76
CA SER A 22 -4.37 -5.66 0.50
C SER A 22 -3.28 -6.74 0.50
N LEU A 23 -2.13 -6.49 -0.13
CA LEU A 23 -1.00 -7.42 -0.14
C LEU A 23 -0.45 -7.66 1.26
N ARG A 24 -0.21 -6.56 1.99
CA ARG A 24 0.27 -6.61 3.37
C ARG A 24 -0.70 -7.36 4.29
N HIS A 25 -2.01 -7.18 4.11
CA HIS A 25 -3.01 -7.91 4.88
C HIS A 25 -2.86 -9.43 4.75
N GLY A 26 -2.54 -9.92 3.54
CA GLY A 26 -2.26 -11.33 3.30
C GLY A 26 -1.07 -11.85 4.11
N PHE A 27 0.03 -11.09 4.15
CA PHE A 27 1.22 -11.46 4.95
C PHE A 27 0.95 -11.45 6.45
N ILE A 28 0.23 -10.44 6.96
CA ILE A 28 -0.10 -10.40 8.39
C ILE A 28 -1.05 -11.54 8.77
N ALA A 29 -2.00 -11.89 7.90
CA ALA A 29 -2.87 -13.05 8.10
C ALA A 29 -2.09 -14.38 8.08
N GLU A 30 -1.10 -14.52 7.19
CA GLU A 30 -0.20 -15.68 7.16
C GLU A 30 0.61 -15.79 8.46
N ASN A 31 1.14 -14.67 8.96
CA ASN A 31 1.85 -14.63 10.25
C ASN A 31 0.92 -15.04 11.40
N ALA A 32 -0.30 -14.49 11.44
CA ALA A 32 -1.29 -14.82 12.46
C ALA A 32 -1.67 -16.31 12.46
N ALA A 33 -1.82 -16.92 11.29
CA ALA A 33 -2.13 -18.34 11.15
C ALA A 33 -0.98 -19.24 11.62
N ASN A 34 0.26 -18.75 11.56
CA ASN A 34 1.47 -19.51 11.88
C ASN A 34 2.13 -19.15 13.22
N LEU A 35 1.45 -18.39 14.08
CA LEU A 35 1.99 -17.96 15.39
C LEU A 35 2.47 -19.14 16.26
N THR A 36 1.84 -20.30 16.12
CA THR A 36 2.19 -21.52 16.87
C THR A 36 2.98 -22.54 16.04
N THR A 37 3.28 -22.23 14.77
CA THR A 37 4.02 -23.12 13.86
C THR A 37 5.51 -23.11 14.23
N PRO A 38 6.11 -24.25 14.62
CA PRO A 38 7.53 -24.31 14.96
C PRO A 38 8.42 -23.88 13.78
N ASN A 39 9.51 -23.15 14.08
CA ASN A 39 10.48 -22.62 13.11
C ASN A 39 9.90 -21.64 12.06
N TYR A 40 8.65 -21.20 12.21
CA TYR A 40 8.10 -20.18 11.32
C TYR A 40 8.79 -18.84 11.52
N ARG A 41 9.10 -18.16 10.42
CA ARG A 41 9.69 -16.82 10.44
C ARG A 41 8.69 -15.83 9.88
N PRO A 42 8.17 -14.89 10.68
CA PRO A 42 7.21 -13.92 10.21
C PRO A 42 7.83 -13.01 9.17
N ARG A 43 7.02 -12.61 8.19
CA ARG A 43 7.42 -11.75 7.09
C ARG A 43 6.47 -10.58 6.94
N ASP A 44 6.97 -9.43 6.53
CA ASP A 44 6.13 -8.25 6.27
C ASP A 44 6.70 -7.45 5.10
N LEU A 45 5.96 -6.41 4.72
CA LEU A 45 6.38 -5.39 3.76
C LEU A 45 6.65 -4.08 4.50
N SER A 46 7.72 -3.39 4.13
CA SER A 46 8.12 -2.10 4.64
C SER A 46 7.11 -1.03 4.22
N VAL A 47 6.40 -0.52 5.22
CA VAL A 47 5.48 0.60 5.07
C VAL A 47 6.26 1.86 4.71
N GLU A 48 7.43 2.06 5.32
CA GLU A 48 8.30 3.21 5.10
C GLU A 48 8.84 3.22 3.66
N GLY A 49 9.31 2.07 3.18
CA GLY A 49 9.80 1.90 1.80
C GLY A 49 8.70 2.18 0.78
N PHE A 50 7.50 1.64 1.00
CA PHE A 50 6.33 1.95 0.17
C PHE A 50 5.99 3.44 0.18
N GLN A 51 5.91 4.05 1.37
CA GLN A 51 5.58 5.47 1.51
C GLN A 51 6.63 6.37 0.85
N ALA A 52 7.92 6.04 0.96
CA ALA A 52 9.00 6.76 0.28
C ALA A 52 8.84 6.68 -1.24
N ALA A 53 8.73 5.47 -1.80
CA ALA A 53 8.55 5.28 -3.23
C ALA A 53 7.30 6.00 -3.77
N LEU A 54 6.20 5.98 -3.00
CA LEU A 54 4.95 6.65 -3.38
C LEU A 54 5.08 8.18 -3.32
N ARG A 55 5.74 8.74 -2.29
CA ARG A 55 5.99 10.18 -2.19
C ARG A 55 6.84 10.68 -3.35
N ASP A 56 7.94 9.99 -3.64
CA ASP A 56 8.84 10.35 -4.74
C ASP A 56 8.11 10.32 -6.09
N ALA A 57 7.26 9.32 -6.31
CA ALA A 57 6.42 9.24 -7.52
C ALA A 57 5.44 10.42 -7.64
N VAL A 58 4.82 10.82 -6.53
CA VAL A 58 3.87 11.94 -6.51
C VAL A 58 4.60 13.26 -6.76
N ASP A 59 5.78 13.46 -6.19
CA ASP A 59 6.56 14.67 -6.35
C ASP A 59 7.18 14.78 -7.74
N ALA A 60 7.71 13.68 -8.30
CA ALA A 60 8.13 13.61 -9.69
C ALA A 60 6.98 13.96 -10.65
N ARG A 61 5.80 13.37 -10.43
CA ARG A 61 4.59 13.67 -11.22
C ARG A 61 4.19 15.14 -11.16
N ARG A 62 4.35 15.80 -10.00
CA ARG A 62 4.05 17.24 -9.85
C ARG A 62 5.08 18.11 -10.57
N ALA A 63 6.35 17.72 -10.53
CA ALA A 63 7.46 18.46 -11.14
C ALA A 63 7.38 18.47 -12.68
N GLU A 64 7.09 17.32 -13.31
CA GLU A 64 7.08 17.17 -14.78
C GLU A 64 6.05 18.04 -15.51
N ARG A 65 4.96 18.44 -14.84
CA ARG A 65 3.80 19.10 -15.48
C ARG A 65 3.47 20.46 -14.87
N GLY A 66 4.45 21.11 -14.25
CA GLY A 66 4.32 22.47 -13.73
C GLY A 66 3.28 22.59 -12.59
N GLY A 67 3.23 21.60 -11.69
CA GLY A 67 2.35 21.61 -10.52
C GLY A 67 0.95 21.02 -10.74
N ARG A 68 0.59 20.60 -11.96
CA ARG A 68 -0.66 19.87 -12.21
C ARG A 68 -0.46 18.38 -11.95
N ALA A 69 -1.31 17.78 -11.11
CA ALA A 69 -1.35 16.33 -10.85
C ALA A 69 -1.97 15.57 -12.04
N ALA A 70 -1.33 15.63 -13.20
CA ALA A 70 -1.79 15.00 -14.44
C ALA A 70 -0.64 14.21 -15.07
N GLY A 71 -0.80 12.88 -15.16
CA GLY A 71 0.23 11.97 -15.69
C GLY A 71 0.21 10.62 -15.00
N THR A 72 0.88 9.63 -15.59
CA THR A 72 0.96 8.26 -15.04
C THR A 72 1.77 8.27 -13.75
N LEU A 73 1.22 7.71 -12.68
CA LEU A 73 1.96 7.51 -11.42
C LEU A 73 2.89 6.31 -11.57
N ARG A 74 4.20 6.53 -11.43
CA ARG A 74 5.24 5.49 -11.56
C ARG A 74 6.14 5.49 -10.33
N PRO A 75 5.77 4.75 -9.27
CA PRO A 75 6.67 4.51 -8.15
C PRO A 75 7.91 3.74 -8.61
N ALA A 76 9.05 4.10 -8.05
CA ALA A 76 10.27 3.33 -8.24
C ALA A 76 10.18 2.02 -7.47
N ASP A 77 10.79 0.98 -8.02
CA ASP A 77 10.92 -0.29 -7.34
C ASP A 77 11.74 -0.13 -6.05
N THR A 78 11.35 -0.90 -5.03
CA THR A 78 12.10 -1.03 -3.78
C THR A 78 12.64 -2.46 -3.67
N ASP A 79 13.46 -2.72 -2.67
CA ASP A 79 13.97 -4.08 -2.41
C ASP A 79 12.86 -5.11 -2.21
N GLU A 80 11.69 -4.66 -1.74
CA GLU A 80 10.55 -5.52 -1.40
C GLU A 80 9.35 -5.38 -2.34
N LEU A 81 9.31 -4.37 -3.20
CA LEU A 81 8.17 -4.08 -4.06
C LEU A 81 8.61 -3.79 -5.48
N THR A 82 8.00 -4.49 -6.44
CA THR A 82 8.13 -4.19 -7.86
C THR A 82 6.80 -3.67 -8.38
N PHE A 83 6.81 -2.47 -8.96
CA PHE A 83 5.60 -1.81 -9.44
C PHE A 83 5.43 -2.06 -10.93
N HIS A 84 4.25 -2.53 -11.32
CA HIS A 84 3.86 -2.71 -12.71
C HIS A 84 2.50 -2.06 -12.98
N ASP A 85 2.16 -1.87 -14.26
CA ASP A 85 0.91 -1.20 -14.65
C ASP A 85 -0.33 -1.91 -14.08
N GLY A 86 -0.29 -3.25 -13.96
CA GLY A 86 -1.39 -4.07 -13.44
C GLY A 86 -1.40 -4.32 -11.92
N GLY A 87 -0.46 -3.76 -11.14
CA GLY A 87 -0.38 -4.07 -9.71
C GLY A 87 1.01 -3.92 -9.09
N ILE A 88 1.19 -4.60 -7.96
CA ILE A 88 2.42 -4.60 -7.17
C ILE A 88 2.81 -6.06 -6.94
N GLU A 89 4.03 -6.43 -7.30
CA GLU A 89 4.63 -7.69 -6.91
C GLU A 89 5.40 -7.48 -5.60
N ALA A 90 5.15 -8.34 -4.62
CA ALA A 90 5.72 -8.21 -3.28
C ALA A 90 6.77 -9.31 -3.02
N ARG A 91 7.93 -8.89 -2.54
CA ARG A 91 9.05 -9.73 -2.09
C ARG A 91 9.28 -9.44 -0.61
N PRO A 92 8.49 -10.06 0.28
CA PRO A 92 8.51 -9.72 1.69
C PRO A 92 9.83 -10.11 2.32
N SER A 93 10.32 -9.27 3.23
CA SER A 93 11.50 -9.58 4.02
C SER A 93 11.09 -10.28 5.33
N VAL A 94 12.02 -11.04 5.90
CA VAL A 94 11.82 -11.57 7.25
C VAL A 94 11.86 -10.39 8.21
N LEU A 95 10.87 -10.31 9.10
CA LEU A 95 10.87 -9.33 10.20
C LEU A 95 12.14 -9.54 11.03
N GLY A 96 13.14 -8.70 10.78
CA GLY A 96 14.43 -8.74 11.43
C GLY A 96 14.34 -8.10 12.81
N GLN A 97 14.94 -8.76 13.80
CA GLN A 97 15.25 -8.22 15.13
C GLN A 97 14.04 -8.07 16.07
N ASN A 98 13.53 -9.20 16.55
CA ASN A 98 13.16 -9.28 17.96
C ASN A 98 14.03 -10.34 18.62
N ILE A 99 14.27 -10.22 19.93
CA ILE A 99 15.06 -11.17 20.72
C ILE A 99 14.55 -12.57 20.37
N LEU A 100 15.38 -13.41 19.71
CA LEU A 100 15.03 -14.81 19.53
C LEU A 100 14.73 -15.34 20.92
N PHE A 101 13.48 -15.71 21.18
CA PHE A 101 13.16 -16.51 22.35
C PHE A 101 14.02 -17.78 22.30
N HIS A 102 14.28 -18.39 23.46
CA HIS A 102 15.10 -19.60 23.53
C HIS A 102 14.54 -20.78 22.69
N ASP A 103 13.30 -20.69 22.19
CA ASP A 103 12.65 -21.65 21.27
C ASP A 103 12.73 -21.25 19.78
N GLY A 104 13.31 -20.09 19.45
CA GLY A 104 13.43 -19.58 18.08
C GLY A 104 12.11 -19.10 17.45
N ASN A 105 11.02 -19.00 18.22
CA ASN A 105 9.72 -18.58 17.73
C ASN A 105 9.38 -17.15 18.17
N ASP A 106 9.01 -16.27 17.23
CA ASP A 106 8.56 -14.90 17.53
C ASP A 106 7.03 -14.91 17.68
N ARG A 107 6.56 -15.22 18.89
CA ARG A 107 5.12 -15.33 19.20
C ARG A 107 4.51 -14.00 19.60
N ASP A 108 4.82 -12.94 18.88
CA ASP A 108 4.28 -11.62 19.19
C ASP A 108 2.86 -11.45 18.61
N THR A 109 1.91 -12.13 19.27
CA THR A 109 0.48 -12.05 18.93
C THR A 109 -0.05 -10.63 19.05
N GLU A 110 0.44 -9.87 20.03
CA GLU A 110 0.06 -8.48 20.26
C GLU A 110 0.51 -7.60 19.11
N LYS A 111 1.79 -7.68 18.71
CA LYS A 111 2.31 -6.98 17.54
C LYS A 111 1.60 -7.38 16.26
N THR A 112 1.29 -8.66 16.07
CA THR A 112 0.53 -9.12 14.90
C THR A 112 -0.87 -8.51 14.85
N MET A 113 -1.58 -8.46 15.99
CA MET A 113 -2.88 -7.81 16.10
C MET A 113 -2.80 -6.29 15.89
N GLN A 114 -1.74 -5.65 16.40
CA GLN A 114 -1.47 -4.24 16.14
C GLN A 114 -1.29 -3.97 14.64
N MET A 115 -0.43 -4.73 13.96
CA MET A 115 -0.21 -4.60 12.52
C MET A 115 -1.50 -4.83 11.71
N LEU A 116 -2.33 -5.81 12.11
CA LEU A 116 -3.64 -6.04 11.49
C LEU A 116 -4.55 -4.81 11.62
N ALA A 117 -4.63 -4.24 12.83
CA ALA A 117 -5.48 -3.08 13.10
C ALA A 117 -5.01 -1.86 12.31
N GLU A 118 -3.71 -1.57 12.32
CA GLU A 118 -3.11 -0.46 11.56
C GLU A 118 -3.38 -0.60 10.06
N ASN A 119 -3.09 -1.76 9.48
CA ASN A 119 -3.27 -2.00 8.06
C ASN A 119 -4.76 -1.94 7.64
N LEU A 120 -5.67 -2.42 8.48
CA LEU A 120 -7.11 -2.33 8.25
C LEU A 120 -7.60 -0.88 8.26
N ILE A 121 -7.11 -0.05 9.20
CA ILE A 121 -7.42 1.37 9.25
C ILE A 121 -6.94 2.05 7.96
N THR A 122 -5.69 1.79 7.54
CA THR A 122 -5.14 2.32 6.28
C THR A 122 -5.99 1.95 5.07
N LEU A 123 -6.37 0.68 4.94
CA LEU A 123 -7.19 0.20 3.83
C LEU A 123 -8.56 0.89 3.80
N ARG A 124 -9.23 1.00 4.95
CA ARG A 124 -10.55 1.67 5.06
C ARG A 124 -10.47 3.13 4.66
N LEU A 125 -9.48 3.86 5.16
CA LEU A 125 -9.25 5.26 4.80
C LEU A 125 -9.01 5.41 3.29
N GLY A 126 -8.21 4.51 2.70
CA GLY A 126 -7.99 4.48 1.24
C GLY A 126 -9.30 4.31 0.45
N VAL A 127 -10.14 3.36 0.85
CA VAL A 127 -11.44 3.11 0.22
C VAL A 127 -12.39 4.30 0.36
N GLU A 128 -12.46 4.92 1.54
CA GLU A 128 -13.31 6.09 1.77
C GLU A 128 -12.87 7.30 0.94
N MET A 129 -11.57 7.57 0.88
CA MET A 129 -11.02 8.63 0.03
C MET A 129 -11.26 8.34 -1.45
N PHE A 130 -11.14 7.09 -1.87
CA PHE A 130 -11.40 6.69 -3.26
C PHE A 130 -12.85 6.94 -3.65
N ARG A 131 -13.81 6.49 -2.83
CA ARG A 131 -15.24 6.75 -3.04
C ARG A 131 -15.55 8.23 -3.14
N ARG A 132 -15.02 9.04 -2.22
CA ARG A 132 -15.19 10.50 -2.22
C ARG A 132 -14.68 11.14 -3.51
N ASN A 133 -13.51 10.72 -4.00
CA ASN A 133 -12.98 11.23 -5.28
C ASN A 133 -13.88 10.83 -6.46
N PHE A 134 -14.41 9.61 -6.46
CA PHE A 134 -15.32 9.14 -7.50
C PHE A 134 -16.65 9.92 -7.51
N ASP A 135 -17.20 10.22 -6.33
CA ASP A 135 -18.42 11.04 -6.20
C ASP A 135 -18.21 12.47 -6.70
N LEU A 136 -17.04 13.07 -6.43
CA LEU A 136 -16.67 14.38 -6.96
C LEU A 136 -16.57 14.36 -8.50
N MET A 137 -15.98 13.32 -9.08
CA MET A 137 -15.93 13.13 -10.53
C MET A 137 -17.34 13.00 -11.13
N ASN A 138 -18.19 12.17 -10.53
CA ASN A 138 -19.57 11.99 -10.99
C ASN A 138 -20.37 13.28 -10.92
N THR A 139 -20.20 14.06 -9.85
CA THR A 139 -20.86 15.37 -9.69
C THR A 139 -20.39 16.34 -10.77
N ALA A 140 -19.08 16.47 -10.99
CA ALA A 140 -18.53 17.36 -12.01
C ALA A 140 -18.94 16.98 -13.45
N ILE A 141 -19.10 15.69 -13.74
CA ILE A 141 -19.63 15.22 -15.03
C ILE A 141 -21.11 15.60 -15.17
N ARG A 142 -21.89 15.44 -14.10
CA ARG A 142 -23.34 15.68 -14.10
C ARG A 142 -23.71 17.17 -14.15
N GLU A 143 -22.91 18.05 -13.55
CA GLU A 143 -23.10 19.51 -13.63
C GLU A 143 -22.66 20.11 -14.98
N ARG A 144 -21.90 19.36 -15.79
CA ARG A 144 -21.38 19.81 -17.09
C ARG A 144 -22.28 19.38 -18.27
N LEU A 145 -23.19 18.43 -18.06
CA LEU A 145 -24.21 17.99 -19.03
C LEU A 145 -25.49 18.80 -18.86
#